data_AF-A0A0F4KQQ6-F1
#
_entry.id   AF-A0A0F4KQQ6-F1
#
_cell.length_a   1.000
_cell.length_b   1.000
_cell.length_c   1.000
_cell.angle_alpha   90.00
_cell.angle_beta   90.00
_cell.angle_gamma   90.00
#
_symmetry.space_group_name_H-M   'P 1'
#
loop_
_entity.id
_entity.type
_entity.pdbx_description
1 polymer ?
#
loop_
_entity_poly.entity_id
_entity_poly.type
_entity_poly.pdbx_seq_one_letter_code
_entity_poly.pdbx_strand_id
1 'polypeptide(L)'
;MKNRNYLTLKNVIIGLLFIVISLFYTFLFIKPGNIRLLDSYDLLFHWNRISSLGNIFSSPVNFNYWNHVGNFTNIFYPWLTILPGYLIFQLAGSPFIGFLIFLTLITFLTLVSSYYFMHKFSTSTLQALLFAVLYSLSFFRLASVFYRVGLAEYLSYMFMPMVFYALAKILQGNFQKWPLLALGLGLIILTHPLTAFLVIMMIGVFVVLMLFTKIAHNWRYWGNLFLSAGKTLLLSALLSCGFIVPLLEQKKAINTNRPALLNLAQTAQDPLLLLKNSLQTDVRSYSLGIIAILAVITIVIFIWRDTTAYRLVAVAALLAIFLSTKLFPWQYLQNTFFNYLQFPWRFLNLANFFLAVYLSHIIRKIFQKSTGIMQLLAFSAVLAGCLTQVVLSSQQLFENTKPLAIVTPQNIQSKIYSFDQQDYYPQKSLPVLATIKQHQFFVNGKKVHTFYHTTANTFNVKYYSQHPVKLDIPVLYYQGVEASINNIRQKVQNSARGTVQLRLQPGVNQIEISYHYTFLAQVSLLISLLALGWLLLLLVRSTKTINLNAGADNSE
;
A
#
# COMPACT_ATOMS: atom_id res chain seq x y z
N MET A 1 -2.20 -14.68 -39.49
CA MET A 1 -0.82 -14.57 -38.93
C MET A 1 -0.30 -13.12 -38.86
N LYS A 2 -0.32 -12.32 -39.93
CA LYS A 2 0.17 -10.92 -39.92
C LYS A 2 -0.40 -10.01 -38.82
N ASN A 3 -1.72 -10.07 -38.56
CA ASN A 3 -2.37 -9.24 -37.54
C ASN A 3 -1.96 -9.60 -36.10
N ARG A 4 -1.69 -10.89 -35.84
CA ARG A 4 -1.21 -11.37 -34.54
C ARG A 4 0.22 -10.90 -34.27
N ASN A 5 1.09 -10.91 -35.28
CA ASN A 5 2.47 -10.44 -35.17
C ASN A 5 2.54 -8.92 -34.90
N TYR A 6 1.67 -8.13 -35.55
CA TYR A 6 1.59 -6.69 -35.32
C TYR A 6 1.13 -6.33 -33.89
N LEU A 7 0.10 -7.02 -33.39
CA LEU A 7 -0.36 -6.85 -32.00
C LEU A 7 0.72 -7.20 -30.98
N THR A 8 1.47 -8.27 -31.22
CA THR A 8 2.60 -8.67 -30.37
C THR A 8 3.70 -7.61 -30.38
N LEU A 9 4.11 -7.11 -31.55
CA LEU A 9 5.14 -6.08 -31.67
C LEU A 9 4.74 -4.77 -30.96
N LYS A 10 3.51 -4.31 -31.15
CA LYS A 10 2.97 -3.12 -30.46
C LYS A 10 3.06 -3.25 -28.94
N ASN A 11 2.66 -4.40 -28.40
CA ASN A 11 2.71 -4.64 -26.96
C ASN A 11 4.14 -4.67 -26.43
N VAL A 12 5.08 -5.22 -27.20
CA VAL A 12 6.52 -5.19 -26.87
C VAL A 12 7.04 -3.75 -26.83
N ILE A 13 6.73 -2.92 -27.83
CA ILE A 13 7.16 -1.50 -27.87
C ILE A 13 6.61 -0.73 -26.66
N ILE A 14 5.33 -0.90 -26.33
CA ILE A 14 4.71 -0.24 -25.17
C ILE A 14 5.37 -0.73 -23.87
N GLY A 15 5.66 -2.03 -23.77
CA GLY A 15 6.37 -2.60 -22.63
C GLY A 15 7.77 -1.99 -22.45
N LEU A 16 8.55 -1.90 -23.53
CA LEU A 16 9.88 -1.28 -23.52
C LEU A 16 9.81 0.21 -23.13
N LEU A 17 8.86 0.96 -23.68
CA LEU A 17 8.63 2.36 -23.29
C LEU A 17 8.36 2.48 -21.78
N PHE A 18 7.50 1.62 -21.22
CA PHE A 18 7.21 1.64 -19.79
C PHE A 18 8.41 1.26 -18.92
N ILE A 19 9.26 0.35 -19.38
CA ILE A 19 10.53 0.03 -18.72
C ILE A 19 11.44 1.27 -18.70
N VAL A 20 11.61 1.95 -19.84
CA VAL A 20 12.43 3.17 -19.93
C VAL A 20 11.91 4.27 -19.01
N ILE A 21 10.60 4.53 -19.01
CA ILE A 21 9.98 5.51 -18.10
C ILE A 21 10.23 5.12 -16.63
N SER A 22 10.11 3.84 -16.30
CA SER A 22 10.30 3.36 -14.92
C SER A 22 11.75 3.48 -14.46
N LEU A 23 12.71 3.14 -15.33
CA LEU A 23 14.14 3.31 -15.07
C LEU A 23 14.50 4.79 -14.89
N PHE A 24 13.97 5.66 -15.75
CA PHE A 24 14.17 7.11 -15.64
C PHE A 24 13.57 7.66 -14.33
N TYR A 25 12.37 7.23 -13.95
CA TYR A 25 11.73 7.62 -12.69
C TYR A 25 12.56 7.20 -11.47
N THR A 26 13.07 5.96 -11.46
CA THR A 26 13.97 5.47 -10.40
C THR A 26 15.31 6.22 -10.40
N PHE A 27 15.87 6.52 -11.58
CA PHE A 27 17.08 7.32 -11.70
C PHE A 27 16.90 8.71 -11.07
N LEU A 28 15.77 9.38 -11.30
CA LEU A 28 15.48 10.67 -10.67
C LEU A 28 15.40 10.57 -9.14
N PHE A 29 14.91 9.45 -8.59
CA PHE A 29 14.87 9.22 -7.14
C PHE A 29 16.28 9.18 -6.52
N ILE A 30 17.27 8.65 -7.23
CA ILE A 30 18.67 8.55 -6.77
C ILE A 30 19.63 9.57 -7.38
N LYS A 31 19.14 10.52 -8.19
CA LYS A 31 19.95 11.56 -8.84
C LYS A 31 20.95 12.26 -7.91
N PRO A 32 20.66 12.50 -6.60
CA PRO A 32 21.63 13.04 -5.66
C PRO A 32 22.88 12.16 -5.37
N GLY A 33 22.97 10.96 -5.96
CA GLY A 33 24.06 9.99 -5.74
C GLY A 33 23.91 9.15 -4.47
N ASN A 34 22.84 9.37 -3.70
CA ASN A 34 22.52 8.68 -2.44
C ASN A 34 21.02 8.69 -2.18
N ILE A 35 20.57 7.82 -1.27
CA ILE A 35 19.19 7.81 -0.80
C ILE A 35 19.08 8.74 0.40
N ARG A 36 18.21 9.75 0.30
CA ARG A 36 17.96 10.76 1.33
C ARG A 36 16.68 10.41 2.09
N LEU A 37 16.77 10.33 3.41
CA LEU A 37 15.60 10.19 4.28
C LEU A 37 15.03 11.58 4.53
N LEU A 38 13.97 11.95 3.81
CA LEU A 38 13.44 13.32 3.78
C LEU A 38 12.26 13.54 4.74
N ASP A 39 11.51 12.49 5.03
CA ASP A 39 10.38 12.48 5.98
C ASP A 39 10.52 11.29 6.94
N SER A 40 9.87 11.39 8.11
CA SER A 40 9.45 10.42 9.16
C SER A 40 10.10 9.02 9.27
N TYR A 41 11.26 8.77 8.66
CA TYR A 41 11.94 7.49 8.52
C TYR A 41 11.09 6.34 7.89
N ASP A 42 10.00 6.65 7.19
CA ASP A 42 9.09 5.69 6.53
C ASP A 42 9.85 4.70 5.60
N LEU A 43 10.90 5.16 4.92
CA LEU A 43 11.73 4.28 4.10
C LEU A 43 12.47 3.21 4.93
N LEU A 44 13.04 3.59 6.08
CA LEU A 44 13.70 2.61 6.97
C LEU A 44 12.66 1.62 7.52
N PHE A 45 11.47 2.10 7.87
CA PHE A 45 10.36 1.23 8.25
C PHE A 45 10.06 0.19 7.18
N HIS A 46 9.89 0.61 5.92
CA HIS A 46 9.59 -0.31 4.83
C HIS A 46 10.74 -1.25 4.45
N TRP A 47 11.99 -0.80 4.51
CA TRP A 47 13.14 -1.69 4.34
C TRP A 47 13.23 -2.72 5.45
N ASN A 48 13.03 -2.32 6.69
CA ASN A 48 13.03 -3.24 7.83
C ASN A 48 11.90 -4.27 7.68
N ARG A 49 10.69 -3.84 7.27
CA ARG A 49 9.60 -4.76 6.91
C ARG A 49 10.01 -5.76 5.83
N ILE A 50 10.54 -5.31 4.70
CA ILE A 50 10.95 -6.22 3.61
C ILE A 50 12.06 -7.17 4.06
N SER A 51 13.13 -6.64 4.64
CA SER A 51 14.31 -7.42 5.00
C SER A 51 14.03 -8.42 6.13
N SER A 52 13.08 -8.13 7.03
CA SER A 52 12.69 -9.03 8.10
C SER A 52 11.83 -10.24 7.67
N LEU A 53 11.40 -10.32 6.40
CA LEU A 53 10.51 -11.40 5.94
C LEU A 53 11.19 -12.76 5.77
N GLY A 54 12.51 -12.87 5.95
CA GLY A 54 13.25 -14.11 5.68
C GLY A 54 12.81 -15.32 6.48
N ASN A 55 12.17 -15.12 7.63
CA ASN A 55 11.60 -16.18 8.47
C ASN A 55 10.08 -16.08 8.62
N ILE A 56 9.39 -15.29 7.77
CA ILE A 56 7.96 -14.96 7.95
C ILE A 56 7.05 -16.19 8.02
N PHE A 57 7.42 -17.30 7.40
CA PHE A 57 6.62 -18.53 7.42
C PHE A 57 6.79 -19.35 8.71
N SER A 58 7.90 -19.20 9.43
CA SER A 58 8.16 -19.89 10.70
C SER A 58 7.78 -19.04 11.91
N SER A 59 8.12 -17.76 11.85
CA SER A 59 7.88 -16.80 12.92
C SER A 59 7.43 -15.46 12.34
N PRO A 60 6.45 -14.81 12.97
CA PRO A 60 6.05 -13.47 12.59
C PRO A 60 7.03 -12.37 13.06
N VAL A 61 7.97 -12.72 13.94
CA VAL A 61 9.01 -11.83 14.48
C VAL A 61 10.37 -12.25 13.93
N ASN A 62 11.16 -11.26 13.51
CA ASN A 62 12.56 -11.47 13.17
C ASN A 62 13.46 -10.71 14.15
N PHE A 63 14.20 -11.44 15.00
CA PHE A 63 15.00 -10.83 16.05
C PHE A 63 16.28 -10.16 15.54
N ASN A 64 16.72 -10.37 14.29
CA ASN A 64 17.85 -9.62 13.72
C ASN A 64 17.48 -8.19 13.30
N TYR A 65 16.19 -7.87 13.29
CA TYR A 65 15.66 -6.59 12.83
C TYR A 65 14.92 -5.86 13.95
N TRP A 66 14.40 -4.67 13.64
CA TRP A 66 13.61 -3.85 14.57
C TRP A 66 14.30 -3.55 15.91
N ASN A 67 15.61 -3.28 15.89
CA ASN A 67 16.44 -3.09 17.07
C ASN A 67 16.38 -4.28 18.05
N HIS A 68 16.13 -5.50 17.57
CA HIS A 68 16.22 -6.76 18.33
C HIS A 68 15.20 -6.92 19.48
N VAL A 69 14.20 -6.04 19.59
CA VAL A 69 13.26 -6.02 20.73
C VAL A 69 12.07 -6.98 20.57
N GLY A 70 12.07 -7.83 19.53
CA GLY A 70 10.95 -8.72 19.24
C GLY A 70 9.70 -8.00 18.73
N ASN A 71 9.87 -7.04 17.81
CA ASN A 71 8.77 -6.26 17.24
C ASN A 71 7.86 -7.12 16.35
N PHE A 72 6.54 -6.99 16.54
CA PHE A 72 5.52 -7.81 15.91
C PHE A 72 4.80 -7.14 14.72
N THR A 73 5.44 -6.15 14.09
CA THR A 73 4.88 -5.32 13.00
C THR A 73 4.23 -6.14 11.87
N ASN A 74 4.75 -7.34 11.56
CA ASN A 74 4.22 -8.18 10.47
C ASN A 74 2.80 -8.71 10.72
N ILE A 75 2.30 -8.74 11.96
CA ILE A 75 0.89 -9.04 12.22
C ILE A 75 -0.01 -7.81 12.05
N PHE A 76 0.52 -6.63 12.37
CA PHE A 76 -0.24 -5.39 12.30
C PHE A 76 -0.23 -4.74 10.91
N TYR A 77 0.69 -5.14 10.03
CA TYR A 77 0.72 -4.72 8.63
C TYR A 77 0.79 -5.89 7.65
N PRO A 78 0.01 -5.86 6.55
CA PRO A 78 0.04 -6.91 5.54
C PRO A 78 1.41 -7.07 4.89
N TRP A 79 1.96 -8.28 4.88
CA TRP A 79 3.28 -8.57 4.30
C TRP A 79 3.23 -9.28 2.94
N LEU A 80 2.08 -9.86 2.56
CA LEU A 80 2.00 -10.74 1.38
C LEU A 80 2.39 -10.03 0.08
N THR A 81 1.90 -8.81 -0.15
CA THR A 81 2.17 -8.09 -1.41
C THR A 81 3.55 -7.41 -1.44
N ILE A 82 4.23 -7.29 -0.30
CA ILE A 82 5.62 -6.80 -0.24
C ILE A 82 6.64 -7.95 -0.26
N LEU A 83 6.22 -9.20 -0.06
CA LEU A 83 7.08 -10.38 -0.06
C LEU A 83 7.96 -10.51 -1.33
N PRO A 84 7.47 -10.21 -2.56
CA PRO A 84 8.35 -10.22 -3.74
C PRO A 84 9.56 -9.29 -3.61
N GLY A 85 9.42 -8.19 -2.86
CA GLY A 85 10.52 -7.28 -2.54
C GLY A 85 11.64 -7.96 -1.75
N TYR A 86 11.32 -8.88 -0.84
CA TYR A 86 12.33 -9.63 -0.08
C TYR A 86 13.20 -10.47 -1.02
N LEU A 87 12.57 -11.20 -1.95
CA LEU A 87 13.29 -12.00 -2.96
C LEU A 87 14.19 -11.12 -3.82
N ILE A 88 13.71 -9.94 -4.24
CA ILE A 88 14.50 -8.98 -5.00
C ILE A 88 15.71 -8.48 -4.19
N PHE A 89 15.54 -8.22 -2.89
CA PHE A 89 16.63 -7.77 -2.02
C PHE A 89 17.71 -8.84 -1.87
N GLN A 90 17.31 -10.11 -1.75
CA GLN A 90 18.25 -11.24 -1.69
C GLN A 90 18.99 -11.42 -3.02
N LEU A 91 18.27 -11.42 -4.15
CA LEU A 91 18.88 -11.56 -5.48
C LEU A 91 19.81 -10.40 -5.84
N ALA A 92 19.50 -9.19 -5.38
CA ALA A 92 20.35 -8.01 -5.59
C ALA A 92 21.59 -7.99 -4.68
N GLY A 93 21.64 -8.82 -3.63
CA GLY A 93 22.72 -8.84 -2.63
C GLY A 93 22.82 -7.57 -1.77
N SER A 94 21.90 -6.61 -1.91
CA SER A 94 21.91 -5.34 -1.18
C SER A 94 20.49 -4.78 -1.08
N PRO A 95 20.03 -4.37 0.12
CA PRO A 95 18.75 -3.66 0.27
C PRO A 95 18.68 -2.36 -0.54
N PHE A 96 19.84 -1.72 -0.80
CA PHE A 96 19.91 -0.48 -1.57
C PHE A 96 19.53 -0.74 -3.03
N ILE A 97 20.26 -1.63 -3.70
CA ILE A 97 20.01 -1.99 -5.12
C ILE A 97 18.65 -2.70 -5.24
N GLY A 98 18.35 -3.60 -4.31
CA GLY A 98 17.08 -4.32 -4.27
C GLY A 98 15.87 -3.38 -4.21
N PHE A 99 15.96 -2.30 -3.42
CA PHE A 99 14.90 -1.29 -3.38
C PHE A 99 14.72 -0.55 -4.71
N LEU A 100 15.81 -0.19 -5.39
CA LEU A 100 15.73 0.49 -6.69
C LEU A 100 15.12 -0.40 -7.78
N ILE A 101 15.50 -1.69 -7.79
CA ILE A 101 14.87 -2.68 -8.67
C ILE A 101 13.38 -2.80 -8.34
N PHE A 102 13.03 -2.88 -7.05
CA PHE A 102 11.64 -3.01 -6.62
C PHE A 102 10.81 -1.76 -6.96
N LEU A 103 11.34 -0.56 -6.78
CA LEU A 103 10.69 0.70 -7.17
C LEU A 103 10.46 0.77 -8.68
N THR A 104 11.45 0.34 -9.48
CA THR A 104 11.34 0.25 -10.93
C THR A 104 10.23 -0.72 -11.32
N LEU A 105 10.18 -1.91 -10.68
CA LEU A 105 9.15 -2.92 -10.93
C LEU A 105 7.76 -2.40 -10.58
N ILE A 106 7.57 -1.78 -9.41
CA ILE A 106 6.26 -1.22 -9.00
C ILE A 106 5.81 -0.14 -9.99
N THR A 107 6.71 0.73 -10.44
CA THR A 107 6.38 1.78 -11.41
C THR A 107 6.01 1.18 -12.76
N PHE A 108 6.75 0.19 -13.23
CA PHE A 108 6.45 -0.54 -14.46
C PHE A 108 5.09 -1.23 -14.40
N LEU A 109 4.81 -1.98 -13.33
CA LEU A 109 3.55 -2.68 -13.14
C LEU A 109 2.37 -1.70 -12.97
N THR A 110 2.59 -0.52 -12.40
CA THR A 110 1.58 0.55 -12.34
C THR A 110 1.23 1.03 -13.74
N LEU A 111 2.23 1.31 -14.59
CA LEU A 111 2.03 1.71 -15.99
C LEU A 111 1.29 0.62 -16.79
N VAL A 112 1.72 -0.63 -16.67
CA VAL A 112 1.11 -1.79 -17.35
C VAL A 112 -0.34 -1.98 -16.92
N SER A 113 -0.61 -2.00 -15.62
CA SER A 113 -1.98 -2.16 -15.08
C SER A 113 -2.88 -1.03 -15.57
N SER A 114 -2.39 0.20 -15.51
CA SER A 114 -3.13 1.39 -15.94
C SER A 114 -3.48 1.33 -17.42
N TYR A 115 -2.50 1.04 -18.27
CA TYR A 115 -2.72 0.86 -19.71
C TYR A 115 -3.72 -0.26 -19.97
N TYR A 116 -3.52 -1.44 -19.36
CA TYR A 116 -4.33 -2.62 -19.62
C TYR A 116 -5.81 -2.40 -19.28
N PHE A 117 -6.09 -1.90 -18.07
CA PHE A 117 -7.48 -1.69 -17.63
C PHE A 117 -8.14 -0.51 -18.30
N MET A 118 -7.40 0.56 -18.59
CA MET A 118 -7.95 1.69 -19.36
C MET A 118 -8.24 1.31 -20.81
N HIS A 119 -7.39 0.49 -21.43
CA HIS A 119 -7.65 -0.02 -22.78
C HIS A 119 -8.91 -0.89 -22.78
N LYS A 120 -9.09 -1.75 -21.77
CA LYS A 120 -10.34 -2.53 -21.62
C LYS A 120 -11.58 -1.69 -21.35
N PHE A 121 -11.43 -0.54 -20.69
CA PHE A 121 -12.54 0.36 -20.40
C PHE A 121 -12.94 1.19 -21.63
N SER A 122 -11.97 1.83 -22.27
CA SER A 122 -12.18 2.85 -23.31
C SER A 122 -12.04 2.33 -24.74
N THR A 123 -11.52 1.11 -24.91
CA THR A 123 -11.12 0.50 -26.20
C THR A 123 -10.16 1.35 -27.04
N SER A 124 -9.55 2.38 -26.45
CA SER A 124 -8.66 3.32 -27.14
C SER A 124 -7.22 3.16 -26.65
N THR A 125 -6.30 2.91 -27.58
CA THR A 125 -4.86 2.85 -27.28
C THR A 125 -4.32 4.21 -26.83
N LEU A 126 -4.74 5.30 -27.47
CA LEU A 126 -4.29 6.64 -27.11
C LEU A 126 -4.70 6.98 -25.67
N GLN A 127 -5.96 6.79 -25.31
CA GLN A 127 -6.41 7.05 -23.94
C GLN A 127 -5.71 6.16 -22.92
N ALA A 128 -5.50 4.88 -23.24
CA ALA A 128 -4.78 3.97 -22.36
C ALA A 128 -3.33 4.40 -22.10
N LEU A 129 -2.61 4.85 -23.15
CA LEU A 129 -1.26 5.39 -23.02
C LEU A 129 -1.23 6.69 -22.19
N LEU A 130 -2.13 7.62 -22.52
CA LEU A 130 -2.26 8.89 -21.79
C LEU A 130 -2.58 8.67 -20.31
N PHE A 131 -3.55 7.81 -20.00
CA PHE A 131 -3.91 7.47 -18.63
C PHE A 131 -2.73 6.85 -17.87
N ALA A 132 -2.01 5.91 -18.49
CA ALA A 132 -0.88 5.25 -17.86
C ALA A 132 0.17 6.27 -17.38
N VAL A 133 0.54 7.22 -18.23
CA VAL A 133 1.56 8.23 -17.87
C VAL A 133 1.01 9.30 -16.93
N LEU A 134 -0.20 9.83 -17.15
CA LEU A 134 -0.82 10.85 -16.30
C LEU A 134 -0.99 10.36 -14.86
N TYR A 135 -1.41 9.12 -14.68
CA TYR A 135 -1.62 8.54 -13.36
C TYR A 135 -0.30 8.12 -12.69
N SER A 136 0.57 7.41 -13.41
CA SER A 136 1.82 6.88 -12.83
C SER A 136 2.87 7.96 -12.59
N LEU A 137 2.79 9.11 -13.24
CA LEU A 137 3.69 10.25 -13.06
C LEU A 137 2.99 11.45 -12.40
N SER A 138 1.84 11.22 -11.77
CA SER A 138 1.09 12.26 -11.08
C SER A 138 1.89 12.89 -9.94
N PHE A 139 1.66 14.18 -9.70
CA PHE A 139 2.36 14.97 -8.70
C PHE A 139 2.20 14.38 -7.28
N PHE A 140 0.99 13.94 -6.95
CA PHE A 140 0.72 13.36 -5.65
C PHE A 140 1.42 12.01 -5.45
N ARG A 141 1.52 11.16 -6.49
CA ARG A 141 2.32 9.93 -6.42
C ARG A 141 3.79 10.25 -6.17
N LEU A 142 4.30 11.34 -6.75
CA LEU A 142 5.66 11.81 -6.51
C LEU A 142 5.89 12.17 -5.03
N ALA A 143 4.94 12.83 -4.37
CA ALA A 143 4.99 13.06 -2.93
C ALA A 143 5.08 11.74 -2.15
N SER A 144 4.26 10.75 -2.51
CA SER A 144 4.25 9.44 -1.84
C SER A 144 5.52 8.62 -2.10
N VAL A 145 6.18 8.75 -3.25
CA VAL A 145 7.38 7.99 -3.60
C VAL A 145 8.67 8.70 -3.17
N PHE A 146 8.83 9.99 -3.48
CA PHE A 146 10.12 10.69 -3.35
C PHE A 146 10.27 11.37 -1.99
N TYR A 147 9.18 11.93 -1.44
CA TYR A 147 9.24 12.64 -0.17
C TYR A 147 9.00 11.69 1.01
N ARG A 148 7.81 11.09 1.09
CA ARG A 148 7.42 10.23 2.22
C ARG A 148 7.94 8.80 2.08
N VAL A 149 8.01 8.29 0.86
CA VAL A 149 8.34 6.88 0.56
C VAL A 149 7.36 5.88 1.21
N GLY A 150 6.06 6.19 1.14
CA GLY A 150 4.98 5.34 1.65
C GLY A 150 4.74 4.13 0.74
N LEU A 151 5.64 3.14 0.80
CA LEU A 151 5.70 1.98 -0.09
C LEU A 151 4.37 1.25 -0.25
N ALA A 152 3.70 0.96 0.86
CA ALA A 152 2.41 0.26 0.81
C ALA A 152 1.33 1.07 0.07
N GLU A 153 1.33 2.39 0.24
CA GLU A 153 0.36 3.27 -0.43
C GLU A 153 0.59 3.26 -1.95
N TYR A 154 1.81 3.54 -2.41
CA TYR A 154 2.09 3.60 -3.85
C TYR A 154 2.17 2.23 -4.53
N LEU A 155 2.37 1.13 -3.78
CA LEU A 155 2.20 -0.24 -4.30
C LEU A 155 0.72 -0.50 -4.63
N SER A 156 -0.20 0.02 -3.81
CA SER A 156 -1.65 -0.12 -4.05
C SER A 156 -2.11 0.55 -5.36
N TYR A 157 -1.34 1.50 -5.90
CA TYR A 157 -1.65 2.16 -7.17
C TYR A 157 -1.71 1.18 -8.34
N MET A 158 -0.96 0.07 -8.29
CA MET A 158 -1.00 -0.97 -9.31
C MET A 158 -2.39 -1.62 -9.42
N PHE A 159 -3.16 -1.65 -8.34
CA PHE A 159 -4.45 -2.35 -8.29
C PHE A 159 -5.66 -1.43 -8.50
N MET A 160 -5.53 -0.11 -8.33
CA MET A 160 -6.65 0.82 -8.52
C MET A 160 -7.28 0.76 -9.93
N PRO A 161 -6.51 0.71 -11.05
CA PRO A 161 -7.10 0.55 -12.38
C PRO A 161 -7.98 -0.70 -12.51
N MET A 162 -7.56 -1.81 -11.90
CA MET A 162 -8.32 -3.07 -11.87
C MET A 162 -9.65 -2.91 -11.15
N VAL A 163 -9.62 -2.32 -9.95
CA VAL A 163 -10.81 -2.11 -9.11
C VAL A 163 -11.83 -1.25 -9.83
N PHE A 164 -11.43 -0.07 -10.32
CA PHE A 164 -12.39 0.85 -10.93
C PHE A 164 -12.86 0.40 -12.32
N TYR A 165 -12.07 -0.37 -13.06
CA TYR A 165 -12.54 -1.05 -14.27
C TYR A 165 -13.63 -2.10 -13.94
N ALA A 166 -13.36 -2.98 -12.96
CA ALA A 166 -14.31 -4.01 -12.55
C ALA A 166 -15.60 -3.38 -12.02
N LEU A 167 -15.49 -2.35 -11.18
CA LEU A 167 -16.61 -1.55 -10.69
C LEU A 167 -17.41 -0.97 -11.85
N ALA A 168 -16.77 -0.27 -12.79
CA ALA A 168 -17.47 0.36 -13.90
C ALA A 168 -18.26 -0.67 -14.74
N LYS A 169 -17.72 -1.88 -14.95
CA LYS A 169 -18.44 -2.96 -15.64
C LYS A 169 -19.63 -3.48 -14.84
N ILE A 170 -19.49 -3.65 -13.54
CA ILE A 170 -20.60 -4.05 -12.66
C ILE A 170 -21.71 -2.99 -12.66
N LEU A 171 -21.35 -1.71 -12.54
CA LEU A 171 -22.31 -0.60 -12.55
C LEU A 171 -23.03 -0.48 -13.91
N GLN A 172 -22.38 -0.88 -15.01
CA GLN A 172 -22.98 -0.99 -16.35
C GLN A 172 -23.85 -2.25 -16.54
N GLY A 173 -24.02 -3.08 -15.51
CA GLY A 173 -24.86 -4.29 -15.55
C GLY A 173 -24.10 -5.59 -15.83
N ASN A 174 -22.78 -5.55 -16.06
CA ASN A 174 -21.97 -6.77 -16.17
C ASN A 174 -21.53 -7.26 -14.78
N PHE A 175 -22.51 -7.82 -14.06
CA PHE A 175 -22.36 -8.31 -12.69
C PHE A 175 -21.34 -9.44 -12.54
N GLN A 176 -20.99 -10.13 -13.63
CA GLN A 176 -20.00 -11.22 -13.65
C GLN A 176 -18.56 -10.75 -13.41
N LYS A 177 -18.30 -9.44 -13.36
CA LYS A 177 -16.99 -8.89 -13.00
C LYS A 177 -16.73 -8.79 -11.49
N TRP A 178 -17.68 -9.21 -10.64
CA TRP A 178 -17.53 -9.25 -9.19
C TRP A 178 -16.27 -9.99 -8.69
N PRO A 179 -15.75 -11.09 -9.32
CA PRO A 179 -14.53 -11.73 -8.86
C PRO A 179 -13.30 -10.84 -9.08
N LEU A 180 -13.26 -10.11 -10.20
CA LEU A 180 -12.16 -9.19 -10.48
C LEU A 180 -12.14 -8.02 -9.50
N LEU A 181 -13.33 -7.54 -9.11
CA LEU A 181 -13.46 -6.53 -8.05
C LEU A 181 -12.98 -7.10 -6.69
N ALA A 182 -13.34 -8.34 -6.38
CA ALA A 182 -12.92 -9.01 -5.13
C ALA A 182 -11.39 -9.19 -5.07
N LEU A 183 -10.76 -9.56 -6.19
CA LEU A 183 -9.31 -9.66 -6.32
C LEU A 183 -8.65 -8.30 -6.12
N GLY A 184 -9.10 -7.28 -6.85
CA GLY A 184 -8.52 -5.94 -6.77
C GLY A 184 -8.64 -5.35 -5.36
N LEU A 185 -9.82 -5.42 -4.74
CA LEU A 185 -10.03 -4.95 -3.36
C LEU A 185 -9.22 -5.75 -2.36
N GLY A 186 -9.22 -7.07 -2.47
CA GLY A 186 -8.47 -7.95 -1.58
C GLY A 186 -6.95 -7.70 -1.65
N LEU A 187 -6.40 -7.48 -2.85
CA LEU A 187 -5.00 -7.11 -3.03
C LEU A 187 -4.68 -5.75 -2.36
N ILE A 188 -5.55 -4.74 -2.49
CA ILE A 188 -5.35 -3.46 -1.80
C ILE A 188 -5.43 -3.63 -0.29
N ILE A 189 -6.37 -4.42 0.25
CA ILE A 189 -6.45 -4.71 1.70
C ILE A 189 -5.16 -5.39 2.17
N LEU A 190 -4.66 -6.36 1.41
CA LEU A 190 -3.41 -7.09 1.67
C LEU A 190 -2.14 -6.29 1.37
N THR A 191 -2.25 -5.03 0.95
CA THR A 191 -1.14 -4.10 0.78
C THR A 191 -1.21 -2.96 1.79
N HIS A 192 -2.31 -2.20 1.75
CA HIS A 192 -2.51 -0.99 2.54
C HIS A 192 -4.00 -0.85 2.90
N PRO A 193 -4.42 -1.33 4.08
CA PRO A 193 -5.82 -1.29 4.51
C PRO A 193 -6.42 0.12 4.50
N LEU A 194 -5.61 1.15 4.73
CA LEU A 194 -6.04 2.55 4.65
C LEU A 194 -6.37 2.99 3.22
N THR A 195 -5.64 2.53 2.20
CA THR A 195 -6.03 2.78 0.80
C THR A 195 -7.31 2.00 0.47
N ALA A 196 -7.46 0.77 0.97
CA ALA A 196 -8.68 -0.01 0.77
C ALA A 196 -9.91 0.70 1.34
N PHE A 197 -9.76 1.29 2.53
CA PHE A 197 -10.81 2.09 3.17
C PHE A 197 -11.28 3.24 2.27
N LEU A 198 -10.35 4.03 1.74
CA LEU A 198 -10.65 5.13 0.82
C LEU A 198 -11.33 4.65 -0.48
N VAL A 199 -10.85 3.55 -1.04
CA VAL A 199 -11.41 2.95 -2.25
C VAL A 199 -12.84 2.48 -2.02
N ILE A 200 -13.12 1.83 -0.88
CA ILE A 200 -14.47 1.39 -0.50
C ILE A 200 -15.42 2.58 -0.35
N MET A 201 -14.97 3.68 0.28
CA MET A 201 -15.76 4.92 0.35
C MET A 201 -16.10 5.45 -1.04
N MET A 202 -15.13 5.50 -1.96
CA MET A 202 -15.38 5.95 -3.34
C MET A 202 -16.25 4.99 -4.15
N ILE A 203 -16.18 3.68 -3.90
CA ILE A 203 -17.15 2.71 -4.45
C ILE A 203 -18.56 3.08 -3.99
N GLY A 204 -18.75 3.37 -2.70
CA GLY A 204 -20.03 3.85 -2.15
C GLY A 204 -20.53 5.11 -2.86
N VAL A 205 -19.66 6.08 -3.11
CA VAL A 205 -19.99 7.29 -3.90
C VAL A 205 -20.51 6.91 -5.29
N PHE A 206 -19.82 6.03 -6.02
CA PHE A 206 -20.31 5.60 -7.34
C PHE A 206 -21.66 4.90 -7.27
N VAL A 207 -21.90 4.06 -6.26
CA VAL A 207 -23.19 3.39 -6.06
C VAL A 207 -24.31 4.41 -5.85
N VAL A 208 -24.08 5.45 -5.03
CA VAL A 208 -25.05 6.55 -4.84
C VAL A 208 -25.27 7.31 -6.14
N LEU A 209 -24.21 7.62 -6.88
CA LEU A 209 -24.33 8.34 -8.14
C LEU A 209 -25.10 7.56 -9.22
N MET A 210 -25.17 6.23 -9.13
CA MET A 210 -25.98 5.42 -10.05
C MET A 210 -27.48 5.72 -9.94
N LEU A 211 -27.98 6.23 -8.80
CA LEU A 211 -29.38 6.64 -8.63
C LEU A 211 -29.82 7.66 -9.70
N PHE A 212 -28.89 8.46 -10.22
CA PHE A 212 -29.16 9.46 -11.24
C PHE A 212 -29.03 8.94 -12.68
N THR A 213 -29.03 7.62 -12.87
CA THR A 213 -28.87 6.99 -14.19
C THR A 213 -30.11 6.18 -14.58
N LYS A 214 -30.35 6.04 -15.90
CA LYS A 214 -31.51 5.29 -16.40
C LYS A 214 -31.51 3.83 -15.98
N ILE A 215 -30.34 3.17 -15.91
CA ILE A 215 -30.24 1.74 -15.57
C ILE A 215 -30.72 1.43 -14.14
N ALA A 216 -30.61 2.40 -13.23
CA ALA A 216 -31.02 2.24 -11.83
C ALA A 216 -32.54 2.22 -11.61
N HIS A 217 -33.35 2.53 -12.64
CA HIS A 217 -34.81 2.50 -12.54
C HIS A 217 -35.39 1.07 -12.57
N ASN A 218 -34.55 0.06 -12.84
CA ASN A 218 -34.96 -1.34 -12.76
C ASN A 218 -34.64 -1.93 -11.39
N TRP A 219 -35.64 -2.34 -10.60
CA TRP A 219 -35.42 -2.99 -9.30
C TRP A 219 -34.47 -4.20 -9.37
N ARG A 220 -34.54 -5.02 -10.44
CA ARG A 220 -33.67 -6.19 -10.62
C ARG A 220 -32.19 -5.80 -10.72
N TYR A 221 -31.89 -4.58 -11.19
CA TYR A 221 -30.52 -4.05 -11.22
C TYR A 221 -29.94 -3.96 -9.82
N TRP A 222 -30.69 -3.41 -8.87
CA TRP A 222 -30.23 -3.27 -7.47
C TRP A 222 -30.05 -4.61 -6.78
N GLY A 223 -30.97 -5.56 -6.99
CA GLY A 223 -30.81 -6.93 -6.48
C GLY A 223 -29.52 -7.60 -6.95
N ASN A 224 -29.22 -7.50 -8.25
CA ASN A 224 -27.97 -8.03 -8.81
C ASN A 224 -26.73 -7.26 -8.35
N LEU A 225 -26.81 -5.93 -8.25
CA LEU A 225 -25.72 -5.08 -7.78
C LEU A 225 -25.34 -5.43 -6.33
N PHE A 226 -26.32 -5.52 -5.43
CA PHE A 226 -26.09 -5.87 -4.03
C PHE A 226 -25.64 -7.33 -3.87
N LEU A 227 -26.14 -8.26 -4.69
CA LEU A 227 -25.62 -9.62 -4.71
C LEU A 227 -24.15 -9.67 -5.13
N SER A 228 -23.77 -8.95 -6.18
CA SER A 228 -22.37 -8.83 -6.60
C SER A 228 -21.51 -8.17 -5.51
N ALA A 229 -22.00 -7.11 -4.87
CA ALA A 229 -21.32 -6.44 -3.77
C ALA A 229 -21.12 -7.39 -2.57
N GLY A 230 -22.14 -8.14 -2.18
CA GLY A 230 -22.07 -9.13 -1.10
C GLY A 230 -21.05 -10.24 -1.40
N LYS A 231 -21.05 -10.79 -2.62
CA LYS A 231 -20.05 -11.77 -3.08
C LYS A 231 -18.64 -11.20 -3.06
N THR A 232 -18.46 -9.96 -3.53
CA THR A 232 -17.18 -9.26 -3.50
C THR A 232 -16.69 -9.06 -2.06
N LEU A 233 -17.53 -8.53 -1.16
CA LEU A 233 -17.17 -8.28 0.24
C LEU A 233 -16.80 -9.59 0.96
N LEU A 234 -17.62 -10.64 0.80
CA LEU A 234 -17.35 -11.94 1.40
C LEU A 234 -16.00 -12.49 0.92
N LEU A 235 -15.77 -12.52 -0.39
CA LEU A 235 -14.55 -13.11 -0.93
C LEU A 235 -13.31 -12.25 -0.63
N SER A 236 -13.40 -10.93 -0.63
CA SER A 236 -12.31 -10.05 -0.20
C SER A 236 -12.01 -10.20 1.31
N ALA A 237 -13.03 -10.39 2.15
CA ALA A 237 -12.84 -10.67 3.58
C ALA A 237 -12.17 -12.02 3.81
N LEU A 238 -12.60 -13.08 3.10
CA LEU A 238 -11.95 -14.39 3.16
C LEU A 238 -10.51 -14.33 2.65
N LEU A 239 -10.26 -13.62 1.54
CA LEU A 239 -8.90 -13.42 1.02
C LEU A 239 -8.00 -12.70 2.04
N SER A 240 -8.53 -11.76 2.81
CA SER A 240 -7.75 -10.95 3.75
C SER A 240 -7.75 -11.49 5.19
N CYS A 241 -8.49 -12.56 5.49
CA CYS A 241 -8.63 -13.05 6.87
C CYS A 241 -7.31 -13.52 7.49
N GLY A 242 -6.37 -14.07 6.69
CA GLY A 242 -5.02 -14.42 7.13
C GLY A 242 -4.19 -13.24 7.65
N PHE A 243 -4.62 -12.01 7.37
CA PHE A 243 -4.07 -10.79 7.97
C PHE A 243 -5.00 -10.21 9.05
N ILE A 244 -6.29 -10.09 8.76
CA ILE A 244 -7.26 -9.41 9.64
C ILE A 244 -7.44 -10.18 10.95
N VAL A 245 -7.57 -11.51 10.91
CA VAL A 245 -7.84 -12.31 12.12
C VAL A 245 -6.66 -12.27 13.10
N PRO A 246 -5.39 -12.51 12.70
CA PRO A 246 -4.26 -12.36 13.61
C PRO A 246 -4.14 -10.95 14.21
N LEU A 247 -4.41 -9.90 13.41
CA LEU A 247 -4.41 -8.52 13.90
C LEU A 247 -5.44 -8.33 15.01
N LEU A 248 -6.67 -8.78 14.80
CA LEU A 248 -7.76 -8.67 15.77
C LEU A 248 -7.49 -9.50 17.03
N GLU A 249 -6.93 -10.71 16.87
CA GLU A 249 -6.50 -11.54 18.00
C GLU A 249 -5.49 -10.79 18.87
N GLN A 250 -4.44 -10.23 18.28
CA GLN A 250 -3.43 -9.48 19.03
C GLN A 250 -4.00 -8.22 19.70
N LYS A 251 -4.86 -7.47 18.99
CA LYS A 251 -5.54 -6.29 19.56
C LYS A 251 -6.47 -6.63 20.73
N LYS A 252 -7.08 -7.82 20.73
CA LYS A 252 -7.90 -8.31 21.84
C LYS A 252 -7.06 -8.79 23.02
N ALA A 253 -5.93 -9.45 22.74
CA ALA A 253 -5.07 -10.00 23.76
C ALA A 253 -4.29 -8.93 24.53
N ILE A 254 -3.80 -7.91 23.83
CA ILE A 254 -2.90 -6.90 24.39
C ILE A 254 -3.27 -5.52 23.88
N ASN A 255 -3.38 -4.58 24.83
CA ASN A 255 -3.55 -3.18 24.49
C ASN A 255 -2.23 -2.64 23.93
N THR A 256 -2.23 -2.37 22.62
CA THR A 256 -1.06 -1.95 21.87
C THR A 256 -1.19 -0.50 21.44
N ASN A 257 -0.06 0.19 21.36
CA ASN A 257 0.05 1.50 20.76
C ASN A 257 -0.51 1.49 19.33
N ARG A 258 -0.89 2.65 18.85
CA ARG A 258 -1.34 2.87 17.48
C ARG A 258 -0.56 4.03 16.88
N PRO A 259 -0.50 4.11 15.54
CA PRO A 259 -0.07 5.33 14.87
C PRO A 259 -0.77 6.57 15.45
N ALA A 260 -0.06 7.70 15.44
CA ALA A 260 -0.46 8.94 16.09
C ALA A 260 -1.93 9.31 15.84
N LEU A 261 -2.65 9.67 16.91
CA LEU A 261 -4.01 10.20 16.82
C LEU A 261 -3.92 11.66 16.38
N LEU A 262 -4.29 11.92 15.12
CA LEU A 262 -4.26 13.26 14.54
C LEU A 262 -5.68 13.85 14.48
N ASN A 263 -5.75 15.18 14.49
CA ASN A 263 -7.00 15.89 14.28
C ASN A 263 -7.30 15.97 12.79
N LEU A 264 -8.41 15.34 12.37
CA LEU A 264 -8.79 15.23 10.96
C LEU A 264 -9.01 16.59 10.30
N ALA A 265 -9.63 17.55 11.00
CA ALA A 265 -9.89 18.87 10.45
C ALA A 265 -8.60 19.68 10.27
N GLN A 266 -7.62 19.52 11.17
CA GLN A 266 -6.32 20.17 11.06
C GLN A 266 -5.45 19.56 9.97
N THR A 267 -5.55 18.24 9.74
CA THR A 267 -4.81 17.56 8.68
C THR A 267 -5.52 17.56 7.33
N ALA A 268 -6.71 18.13 7.20
CA ALA A 268 -7.36 18.36 5.92
C ALA A 268 -6.75 19.55 5.18
N GLN A 269 -6.74 19.51 3.84
CA GLN A 269 -6.19 20.59 3.03
C GLN A 269 -7.04 21.86 3.13
N ASP A 270 -6.38 23.00 3.25
CA ASP A 270 -7.06 24.27 2.99
C ASP A 270 -7.27 24.44 1.47
N PRO A 271 -8.49 24.75 0.98
CA PRO A 271 -8.77 24.79 -0.46
C PRO A 271 -7.94 25.81 -1.24
N LEU A 272 -7.73 27.01 -0.68
CA LEU A 272 -6.96 28.08 -1.33
C LEU A 272 -5.48 27.71 -1.37
N LEU A 273 -4.97 27.18 -0.26
CA LEU A 273 -3.60 26.70 -0.18
C LEU A 273 -3.37 25.50 -1.10
N LEU A 274 -4.33 24.58 -1.20
CA LEU A 274 -4.29 23.44 -2.12
C LEU A 274 -4.15 23.92 -3.56
N LEU A 275 -4.96 24.90 -3.98
CA LEU A 275 -4.86 25.49 -5.31
C LEU A 275 -3.51 26.17 -5.54
N LYS A 276 -3.09 27.06 -4.62
CA LYS A 276 -1.82 27.78 -4.70
C LYS A 276 -0.62 26.82 -4.80
N ASN A 277 -0.58 25.82 -3.93
CA ASN A 277 0.49 24.82 -3.90
C ASN A 277 0.45 23.87 -5.11
N SER A 278 -0.71 23.71 -5.76
CA SER A 278 -0.81 22.91 -6.99
C SER A 278 -0.18 23.61 -8.21
N LEU A 279 0.02 24.93 -8.15
CA LEU A 279 0.75 25.69 -9.17
C LEU A 279 2.27 25.64 -8.96
N GLN A 280 2.72 25.07 -7.84
CA GLN A 280 4.13 24.94 -7.50
C GLN A 280 4.61 23.51 -7.72
N THR A 281 5.93 23.32 -7.65
CA THR A 281 6.59 22.01 -7.85
C THR A 281 6.97 21.32 -6.53
N ASP A 282 6.65 21.92 -5.37
CA ASP A 282 7.01 21.36 -4.07
C ASP A 282 6.02 20.28 -3.61
N VAL A 283 6.42 19.02 -3.76
CA VAL A 283 5.62 17.83 -3.42
C VAL A 283 5.36 17.66 -1.93
N ARG A 284 6.10 18.36 -1.05
CA ARG A 284 5.88 18.31 0.41
C ARG A 284 4.54 18.88 0.83
N SER A 285 3.94 19.69 -0.05
CA SER A 285 2.62 20.28 0.14
C SER A 285 1.46 19.28 0.03
N TYR A 286 1.70 18.08 -0.51
CA TYR A 286 0.66 17.09 -0.82
C TYR A 286 -0.48 17.68 -1.67
N SER A 287 -0.16 18.51 -2.66
CA SER A 287 -1.13 19.17 -3.55
C SER A 287 -1.50 18.32 -4.79
N LEU A 288 -2.34 18.86 -5.69
CA LEU A 288 -2.75 18.18 -6.93
C LEU A 288 -1.68 18.25 -8.02
N GLY A 289 -0.89 19.33 -8.06
CA GLY A 289 0.01 19.67 -9.15
C GLY A 289 -0.70 20.23 -10.39
N ILE A 290 0.05 20.92 -11.25
CA ILE A 290 -0.52 21.72 -12.34
C ILE A 290 -1.31 20.89 -13.37
N ILE A 291 -0.85 19.69 -13.68
CA ILE A 291 -1.52 18.78 -14.63
C ILE A 291 -2.92 18.39 -14.13
N ALA A 292 -3.05 18.13 -12.82
CA ALA A 292 -4.33 17.81 -12.22
C ALA A 292 -5.26 19.03 -12.15
N ILE A 293 -4.73 20.25 -11.99
CA ILE A 293 -5.52 21.48 -12.11
C ILE A 293 -6.05 21.65 -13.54
N LEU A 294 -5.24 21.39 -14.57
CA LEU A 294 -5.71 21.38 -15.95
C LEU A 294 -6.83 20.34 -16.16
N ALA A 295 -6.72 19.17 -15.53
CA ALA A 295 -7.81 18.17 -15.54
C ALA A 295 -9.10 18.73 -14.92
N VAL A 296 -9.03 19.42 -13.77
CA VAL A 296 -10.19 20.07 -13.13
C VAL A 296 -10.81 21.12 -14.05
N ILE A 297 -10.00 21.95 -14.71
CA ILE A 297 -10.49 22.96 -15.67
C ILE A 297 -11.23 22.27 -16.82
N THR A 298 -10.67 21.19 -17.38
CA THR A 298 -11.35 20.45 -18.45
C THR A 298 -12.66 19.80 -18.00
N ILE A 299 -12.76 19.38 -16.73
CA ILE A 299 -14.03 18.91 -16.15
C ILE A 299 -15.08 20.02 -16.20
N VAL A 300 -14.76 21.20 -15.65
CA VAL A 300 -15.72 22.32 -15.57
C VAL A 300 -16.27 22.71 -16.95
N ILE A 301 -15.41 22.68 -17.98
CA ILE A 301 -15.79 23.05 -19.35
C ILE A 301 -16.61 21.95 -20.04
N PHE A 302 -16.18 20.69 -19.96
CA PHE A 302 -16.69 19.62 -20.84
C PHE A 302 -17.68 18.65 -20.21
N ILE A 303 -17.84 18.63 -18.88
CA ILE A 303 -18.66 17.64 -18.16
C ILE A 303 -20.10 17.55 -18.70
N TRP A 304 -20.70 18.69 -19.02
CA TRP A 304 -22.10 18.81 -19.48
C TRP A 304 -22.36 18.13 -20.82
N ARG A 305 -21.33 17.95 -21.64
CA ARG A 305 -21.41 17.37 -22.99
C ARG A 305 -20.89 15.94 -23.06
N ASP A 306 -20.56 15.33 -21.92
CA ASP A 306 -19.91 14.03 -21.90
C ASP A 306 -20.88 12.85 -21.69
N THR A 307 -20.37 11.63 -21.88
CA THR A 307 -21.17 10.43 -21.58
C THR A 307 -21.36 10.26 -20.08
N THR A 308 -22.42 9.57 -19.67
CA THR A 308 -22.73 9.33 -18.25
C THR A 308 -21.55 8.74 -17.50
N ALA A 309 -20.85 7.76 -18.07
CA ALA A 309 -19.70 7.13 -17.41
C ALA A 309 -18.59 8.13 -17.07
N TYR A 310 -18.21 9.01 -18.00
CA TYR A 310 -17.18 10.03 -17.73
C TYR A 310 -17.68 11.17 -16.87
N ARG A 311 -18.97 11.52 -16.91
CA ARG A 311 -19.59 12.42 -15.93
C ARG A 311 -19.49 11.90 -14.51
N LEU A 312 -19.78 10.61 -14.29
CA LEU A 312 -19.64 9.99 -12.98
C LEU A 312 -18.19 10.04 -12.48
N VAL A 313 -17.23 9.75 -13.36
CA VAL A 313 -15.78 9.87 -13.04
C VAL A 313 -15.43 11.31 -12.66
N ALA A 314 -15.91 12.30 -13.41
CA ALA A 314 -15.64 13.71 -13.13
C ALA A 314 -16.23 14.14 -11.77
N VAL A 315 -17.48 13.77 -11.47
CA VAL A 315 -18.10 14.04 -10.17
C VAL A 315 -17.35 13.34 -9.04
N ALA A 316 -16.94 12.08 -9.23
CA ALA A 316 -16.13 11.36 -8.25
C ALA A 316 -14.77 12.04 -8.01
N ALA A 317 -14.13 12.58 -9.04
CA ALA A 317 -12.89 13.36 -8.91
C ALA A 317 -13.11 14.61 -8.05
N LEU A 318 -14.14 15.41 -8.36
CA LEU A 318 -14.46 16.63 -7.61
C LEU A 318 -14.85 16.33 -6.16
N LEU A 319 -15.60 15.26 -5.91
CA LEU A 319 -15.95 14.82 -4.55
C LEU A 319 -14.72 14.35 -3.77
N ALA A 320 -13.79 13.63 -4.40
CA ALA A 320 -12.54 13.23 -3.75
C ALA A 320 -11.68 14.46 -3.40
N ILE A 321 -11.64 15.49 -4.24
CA ILE A 321 -11.00 16.78 -3.90
C ILE A 321 -11.73 17.40 -2.70
N PHE A 322 -13.04 17.52 -2.74
CA PHE A 322 -13.83 18.09 -1.63
C PHE A 322 -13.55 17.37 -0.30
N LEU A 323 -13.58 16.02 -0.29
CA LEU A 323 -13.27 15.19 0.89
C LEU A 323 -11.84 15.38 1.38
N SER A 324 -10.90 15.77 0.52
CA SER A 324 -9.52 16.05 0.94
C SER A 324 -9.37 17.36 1.71
N THR A 325 -10.38 18.23 1.68
CA THR A 325 -10.29 19.60 2.18
C THR A 325 -11.07 19.85 3.47
N LYS A 326 -10.80 21.01 4.09
CA LYS A 326 -11.55 21.55 5.23
C LYS A 326 -13.01 21.91 4.93
N LEU A 327 -13.42 21.92 3.64
CA LEU A 327 -14.82 22.16 3.27
C LEU A 327 -15.71 20.99 3.71
N PHE A 328 -15.16 19.77 3.77
CA PHE A 328 -15.85 18.66 4.40
C PHE A 328 -15.70 18.76 5.92
N PRO A 329 -16.78 18.63 6.71
CA PRO A 329 -16.76 18.93 8.13
C PRO A 329 -16.17 17.76 8.97
N TRP A 330 -14.88 17.51 8.77
CA TRP A 330 -14.12 16.42 9.41
C TRP A 330 -14.17 16.44 10.95
N GLN A 331 -14.42 17.60 11.56
CA GLN A 331 -14.55 17.75 13.01
C GLN A 331 -15.64 16.85 13.61
N TYR A 332 -16.75 16.63 12.89
CA TYR A 332 -17.84 15.77 13.37
C TYR A 332 -17.48 14.27 13.33
N LEU A 333 -16.42 13.91 12.60
CA LEU A 333 -15.94 12.54 12.49
C LEU A 333 -14.74 12.25 13.40
N GLN A 334 -14.24 13.24 14.15
CA GLN A 334 -13.02 13.13 14.94
C GLN A 334 -13.08 12.01 15.99
N ASN A 335 -14.24 11.78 16.62
CA ASN A 335 -14.42 10.78 17.68
C ASN A 335 -15.06 9.49 17.16
N THR A 336 -14.99 9.25 15.85
CA THR A 336 -15.57 8.07 15.20
C THR A 336 -14.45 7.18 14.64
N PHE A 337 -14.82 6.01 14.09
CA PHE A 337 -13.86 5.13 13.43
C PHE A 337 -13.14 5.80 12.24
N PHE A 338 -13.68 6.88 11.67
CA PHE A 338 -13.02 7.62 10.59
C PHE A 338 -11.70 8.30 11.03
N ASN A 339 -11.44 8.46 12.32
CA ASN A 339 -10.17 9.01 12.80
C ASN A 339 -8.95 8.16 12.41
N TYR A 340 -9.12 6.85 12.18
CA TYR A 340 -8.06 5.99 11.65
C TYR A 340 -7.55 6.44 10.28
N LEU A 341 -8.31 7.27 9.55
CA LEU A 341 -7.84 7.89 8.31
C LEU A 341 -6.61 8.77 8.52
N GLN A 342 -6.47 9.42 9.70
CA GLN A 342 -5.43 10.37 10.13
C GLN A 342 -5.29 11.64 9.27
N PHE A 343 -5.37 11.49 7.95
CA PHE A 343 -5.03 12.48 6.95
C PHE A 343 -6.10 12.49 5.84
N PRO A 344 -7.10 13.39 5.92
CA PRO A 344 -8.09 13.53 4.85
C PRO A 344 -7.50 13.83 3.49
N TRP A 345 -6.33 14.49 3.42
CA TRP A 345 -5.62 14.73 2.17
C TRP A 345 -5.32 13.44 1.38
N ARG A 346 -5.36 12.26 2.00
CA ARG A 346 -5.22 10.97 1.29
C ARG A 346 -6.30 10.74 0.23
N PHE A 347 -7.45 11.42 0.27
CA PHE A 347 -8.42 11.38 -0.83
C PHE A 347 -7.86 11.92 -2.15
N LEU A 348 -6.79 12.74 -2.12
CA LEU A 348 -6.10 13.20 -3.32
C LEU A 348 -5.46 12.06 -4.12
N ASN A 349 -5.17 10.90 -3.52
CA ASN A 349 -4.80 9.69 -4.24
C ASN A 349 -5.87 9.33 -5.29
N LEU A 350 -7.14 9.30 -4.86
CA LEU A 350 -8.28 8.91 -5.69
C LEU A 350 -8.70 10.05 -6.61
N ALA A 351 -8.59 11.31 -6.15
CA ALA A 351 -8.79 12.47 -7.03
C ALA A 351 -7.85 12.40 -8.24
N ASN A 352 -6.54 12.20 -8.02
CA ASN A 352 -5.56 12.11 -9.12
C ASN A 352 -5.85 10.93 -10.06
N PHE A 353 -6.29 9.78 -9.54
CA PHE A 353 -6.72 8.67 -10.38
C PHE A 353 -7.87 9.09 -11.31
N PHE A 354 -8.97 9.63 -10.79
CA PHE A 354 -10.13 10.01 -11.60
C PHE A 354 -9.85 11.19 -12.53
N LEU A 355 -9.05 12.16 -12.09
CA LEU A 355 -8.59 13.27 -12.93
C LEU A 355 -7.76 12.75 -14.12
N ALA A 356 -6.86 11.79 -13.90
CA ALA A 356 -6.11 11.16 -14.99
C ALA A 356 -7.03 10.40 -15.96
N VAL A 357 -8.05 9.69 -15.45
CA VAL A 357 -9.07 9.04 -16.31
C VAL A 357 -9.79 10.08 -17.17
N TYR A 358 -10.23 11.19 -16.58
CA TYR A 358 -11.01 12.20 -17.28
C TYR A 358 -10.16 12.98 -18.29
N LEU A 359 -8.97 13.45 -17.90
CA LEU A 359 -8.08 14.20 -18.78
C LEU A 359 -7.63 13.36 -19.98
N SER A 360 -7.27 12.08 -19.77
CA SER A 360 -6.91 11.18 -20.87
C SER A 360 -8.06 11.00 -21.87
N HIS A 361 -9.32 10.99 -21.41
CA HIS A 361 -10.50 10.92 -22.27
C HIS A 361 -10.74 12.20 -23.07
N ILE A 362 -10.60 13.38 -22.46
CA ILE A 362 -10.76 14.65 -23.16
C ILE A 362 -9.69 14.81 -24.25
N ILE A 363 -8.42 14.56 -23.92
CA ILE A 363 -7.33 14.60 -24.90
C ILE A 363 -7.60 13.58 -26.03
N ARG A 364 -8.02 12.35 -25.69
CA ARG A 364 -8.42 11.36 -26.70
C ARG A 364 -9.53 11.91 -27.60
N LYS A 365 -10.61 12.50 -27.07
CA LYS A 365 -11.71 13.05 -27.88
C LYS A 365 -11.24 14.12 -28.87
N ILE A 366 -10.30 14.98 -28.45
CA ILE A 366 -9.73 16.03 -29.32
C ILE A 366 -8.98 15.40 -30.51
N PHE A 367 -8.15 14.39 -30.24
CA PHE A 367 -7.28 13.78 -31.25
C PHE A 367 -7.82 12.50 -31.91
N GLN A 368 -9.05 12.08 -31.58
CA GLN A 368 -9.58 10.78 -32.03
C GLN A 368 -9.72 10.68 -33.55
N LYS A 369 -10.00 11.80 -34.23
CA LYS A 369 -10.15 11.88 -35.68
C LYS A 369 -8.86 12.29 -36.39
N SER A 370 -7.80 12.57 -35.65
CA SER A 370 -6.50 12.98 -36.19
C SER A 370 -5.69 11.78 -36.67
N THR A 371 -4.65 12.04 -37.48
CA THR A 371 -3.73 11.00 -37.96
C THR A 371 -2.96 10.34 -36.80
N GLY A 372 -2.47 9.12 -37.01
CA GLY A 372 -1.68 8.40 -35.99
C GLY A 372 -0.43 9.17 -35.52
N ILE A 373 0.19 9.94 -36.42
CA ILE A 373 1.32 10.82 -36.09
C ILE A 373 0.89 11.92 -35.11
N MET A 374 -0.24 12.58 -35.37
CA MET A 374 -0.76 13.62 -34.47
C MET A 374 -1.13 13.04 -33.09
N GLN A 375 -1.68 11.82 -33.04
CA GLN A 375 -1.95 11.12 -31.78
C GLN A 375 -0.66 10.79 -31.03
N LEU A 376 0.40 10.37 -31.74
CA LEU A 376 1.72 10.14 -31.17
C LEU A 376 2.33 11.44 -30.63
N LEU A 377 2.25 12.55 -31.38
CA LEU A 377 2.72 13.86 -30.93
C LEU A 377 1.97 14.34 -29.68
N ALA A 378 0.64 14.18 -29.64
CA ALA A 378 -0.17 14.51 -28.47
C ALA A 378 0.25 13.67 -27.25
N PHE A 379 0.46 12.36 -27.43
CA PHE A 379 0.98 11.50 -26.38
C PHE A 379 2.38 11.93 -25.92
N SER A 380 3.31 12.18 -26.85
CA SER A 380 4.68 12.61 -26.55
C SER A 380 4.71 13.94 -25.81
N ALA A 381 3.84 14.90 -26.16
CA ALA A 381 3.72 16.17 -25.46
C ALA A 381 3.23 15.99 -24.01
N VAL A 382 2.24 15.12 -23.79
CA VAL A 382 1.74 14.80 -22.44
C VAL A 382 2.81 14.07 -21.62
N LEU A 383 3.50 13.11 -22.22
CA LEU A 383 4.61 12.40 -21.58
C LEU A 383 5.72 13.39 -21.20
N ALA A 384 6.13 14.27 -22.11
CA ALA A 384 7.12 15.30 -21.84
C ALA A 384 6.69 16.20 -20.67
N GLY A 385 5.45 16.70 -20.67
CA GLY A 385 4.92 17.50 -19.55
C GLY A 385 4.93 16.76 -18.21
N CYS A 386 4.55 15.49 -18.18
CA CYS A 386 4.63 14.65 -16.97
C CYS A 386 6.07 14.46 -16.49
N LEU A 387 7.00 14.15 -17.41
CA LEU A 387 8.41 13.97 -17.08
C LEU A 387 9.04 15.27 -16.59
N THR A 388 8.76 16.40 -17.23
CA THR A 388 9.21 17.72 -16.79
C THR A 388 8.70 18.03 -15.38
N GLN A 389 7.43 17.76 -15.09
CA GLN A 389 6.87 17.94 -13.74
C GLN A 389 7.65 17.09 -12.72
N VAL A 390 7.93 15.81 -13.02
CA VAL A 390 8.68 14.93 -12.12
C VAL A 390 10.10 15.44 -11.91
N VAL A 391 10.80 15.84 -12.99
CA VAL A 391 12.17 16.38 -12.92
C VAL A 391 12.20 17.62 -12.04
N LEU A 392 11.38 18.64 -12.35
CA LEU A 392 11.37 19.91 -11.62
C LEU A 392 11.00 19.73 -10.15
N SER A 393 10.01 18.87 -9.87
CA SER A 393 9.57 18.62 -8.50
C SER A 393 10.60 17.81 -7.69
N SER A 394 11.30 16.87 -8.34
CA SER A 394 12.41 16.14 -7.70
C SER A 394 13.58 17.07 -7.38
N GLN A 395 13.94 17.98 -8.29
CA GLN A 395 14.97 18.99 -8.07
C GLN A 395 14.59 19.91 -6.92
N GLN A 396 13.38 20.49 -6.98
CA GLN A 396 12.84 21.34 -5.92
C GLN A 396 12.90 20.65 -4.56
N LEU A 397 12.50 19.38 -4.49
CA LEU A 397 12.53 18.60 -3.26
C LEU A 397 13.97 18.44 -2.73
N PHE A 398 14.92 18.00 -3.56
CA PHE A 398 16.28 17.70 -3.12
C PHE A 398 17.15 18.94 -2.86
N GLU A 399 16.87 20.05 -3.52
CA GLU A 399 17.58 21.33 -3.32
C GLU A 399 17.07 22.07 -2.07
N ASN A 400 15.77 21.99 -1.78
CA ASN A 400 15.14 22.77 -0.70
C ASN A 400 14.78 21.96 0.55
N THR A 401 15.20 20.70 0.63
CA THR A 401 14.95 19.84 1.80
C THR A 401 16.25 19.25 2.31
N LYS A 402 16.58 19.60 3.56
CA LYS A 402 17.69 18.97 4.27
C LYS A 402 17.28 17.55 4.68
N PRO A 403 18.04 16.51 4.29
CA PRO A 403 17.72 15.14 4.71
C PRO A 403 17.91 14.98 6.22
N LEU A 404 17.03 14.20 6.85
CA LEU A 404 17.17 13.75 8.24
C LEU A 404 18.37 12.81 8.39
N ALA A 405 18.63 12.01 7.36
CA ALA A 405 19.82 11.19 7.24
C ALA A 405 20.07 10.78 5.79
N ILE A 406 21.32 10.42 5.49
CA ILE A 406 21.74 9.86 4.21
C ILE A 406 22.01 8.37 4.39
N VAL A 407 21.48 7.56 3.48
CA VAL A 407 21.72 6.12 3.42
C VAL A 407 22.58 5.80 2.22
N THR A 408 23.67 5.07 2.48
CA THR A 408 24.61 4.57 1.48
C THR A 408 24.67 3.04 1.54
N PRO A 409 25.21 2.37 0.51
CA PRO A 409 25.41 0.91 0.55
C PRO A 409 26.20 0.42 1.79
N GLN A 410 27.08 1.25 2.37
CA GLN A 410 27.91 0.90 3.52
C GLN A 410 27.17 0.97 4.85
N ASN A 411 26.24 1.92 5.03
CA ASN A 411 25.56 2.14 6.31
C ASN A 411 24.13 1.59 6.36
N ILE A 412 23.60 1.12 5.23
CA ILE A 412 22.19 0.70 5.12
C ILE A 412 21.86 -0.46 6.05
N GLN A 413 22.74 -1.45 6.17
CA GLN A 413 22.48 -2.63 6.99
C GLN A 413 22.37 -2.27 8.48
N SER A 414 23.32 -1.49 8.99
CA SER A 414 23.29 -1.06 10.41
C SER A 414 22.11 -0.15 10.70
N LYS A 415 21.73 0.75 9.78
CA LYS A 415 20.52 1.58 9.90
C LYS A 415 19.24 0.76 9.89
N ILE A 416 19.14 -0.27 9.03
CA ILE A 416 17.97 -1.14 8.99
C ILE A 416 17.87 -1.95 10.29
N TYR A 417 18.96 -2.58 10.75
CA TYR A 417 18.93 -3.43 11.94
C TYR A 417 18.61 -2.65 13.21
N SER A 418 19.21 -1.46 13.37
CA SER A 418 18.99 -0.59 14.53
C SER A 418 17.73 0.28 14.43
N PHE A 419 17.03 0.29 13.29
CA PHE A 419 15.79 1.04 13.15
C PHE A 419 14.75 0.51 14.14
N ASP A 420 14.21 1.41 14.93
CA ASP A 420 13.09 1.16 15.83
C ASP A 420 11.93 2.11 15.53
N GLN A 421 10.75 1.67 15.91
CA GLN A 421 9.52 2.44 15.80
C GLN A 421 8.56 1.92 16.87
N GLN A 422 7.67 2.77 17.38
CA GLN A 422 6.90 2.48 18.60
C GLN A 422 5.47 2.05 18.32
N ASP A 423 5.04 2.05 17.06
CA ASP A 423 3.70 1.61 16.71
C ASP A 423 3.54 0.14 17.08
N TYR A 424 2.37 -0.17 17.64
CA TYR A 424 1.98 -1.50 18.08
C TYR A 424 2.80 -2.08 19.24
N TYR A 425 3.66 -1.30 19.91
CA TYR A 425 4.26 -1.71 21.18
C TYR A 425 3.14 -1.92 22.22
N PRO A 426 3.26 -2.86 23.17
CA PRO A 426 2.36 -2.89 24.32
C PRO A 426 2.33 -1.52 25.00
N GLN A 427 1.16 -1.00 25.35
CA GLN A 427 1.05 0.35 25.93
C GLN A 427 1.89 0.51 27.21
N LYS A 428 2.02 -0.56 28.00
CA LYS A 428 2.88 -0.63 29.20
C LYS A 428 4.36 -0.33 28.92
N SER A 429 4.80 -0.52 27.68
CA SER A 429 6.20 -0.29 27.27
C SER A 429 6.49 1.18 26.97
N LEU A 430 5.48 2.00 26.67
CA LEU A 430 5.66 3.39 26.25
C LEU A 430 6.37 4.27 27.30
N PRO A 431 6.05 4.20 28.61
CA PRO A 431 6.75 5.01 29.62
C PRO A 431 8.22 4.61 29.82
N VAL A 432 8.62 3.40 29.38
CA VAL A 432 9.94 2.80 29.66
C VAL A 432 10.72 2.44 28.40
N LEU A 433 10.35 3.03 27.25
CA LEU A 433 10.91 2.73 25.92
C LEU A 433 12.44 2.75 25.89
N ALA A 434 13.07 3.71 26.54
CA ALA A 434 14.52 3.84 26.58
C ALA A 434 15.18 2.57 27.14
N THR A 435 14.59 1.96 28.18
CA THR A 435 15.14 0.73 28.78
C THR A 435 15.07 -0.46 27.84
N ILE A 436 14.04 -0.52 26.98
CA ILE A 436 13.85 -1.60 26.02
C ILE A 436 14.78 -1.41 24.82
N LYS A 437 14.84 -0.18 24.27
CA LYS A 437 15.69 0.18 23.13
C LYS A 437 17.19 0.09 23.43
N GLN A 438 17.58 0.28 24.68
CA GLN A 438 18.95 0.11 25.18
C GLN A 438 19.21 -1.32 25.71
N HIS A 439 18.30 -2.26 25.45
CA HIS A 439 18.42 -3.68 25.82
C HIS A 439 18.72 -3.92 27.31
N GLN A 440 18.07 -3.16 28.21
CA GLN A 440 18.29 -3.28 29.65
C GLN A 440 17.47 -4.43 30.24
N PHE A 441 18.15 -5.32 30.97
CA PHE A 441 17.58 -6.44 31.71
C PHE A 441 17.35 -6.07 33.16
N PHE A 442 16.33 -6.67 33.79
CA PHE A 442 16.01 -6.43 35.19
C PHE A 442 15.82 -7.75 35.93
N VAL A 443 16.46 -7.88 37.10
CA VAL A 443 16.32 -9.04 38.00
C VAL A 443 15.70 -8.56 39.29
N ASN A 444 14.51 -9.06 39.60
CA ASN A 444 13.70 -8.61 40.74
C ASN A 444 13.56 -7.06 40.79
N GLY A 445 13.44 -6.42 39.62
CA GLY A 445 13.31 -4.96 39.49
C GLY A 445 14.62 -4.17 39.53
N LYS A 446 15.78 -4.81 39.73
CA LYS A 446 17.10 -4.17 39.67
C LYS A 446 17.73 -4.35 38.30
N LYS A 447 18.27 -3.28 37.72
CA LYS A 447 18.96 -3.32 36.43
C LYS A 447 20.19 -4.23 36.51
N VAL A 448 20.35 -5.09 35.52
CA VAL A 448 21.52 -5.96 35.36
C VAL A 448 22.05 -5.89 33.93
N HIS A 449 23.35 -6.14 33.77
CA HIS A 449 23.95 -6.32 32.46
C HIS A 449 24.06 -7.81 32.13
N THR A 450 23.59 -8.20 30.96
CA THR A 450 23.78 -9.55 30.43
C THR A 450 23.94 -9.49 28.92
N PHE A 451 24.71 -10.42 28.37
CA PHE A 451 24.92 -10.51 26.94
C PHE A 451 23.80 -11.33 26.31
N TYR A 452 23.34 -10.88 25.15
CA TYR A 452 22.36 -11.58 24.34
C TYR A 452 22.89 -11.78 22.93
N HIS A 453 22.32 -12.76 22.24
CA HIS A 453 22.57 -13.04 20.84
C HIS A 453 21.25 -13.33 20.13
N THR A 454 21.06 -12.80 18.93
CA THR A 454 19.86 -13.04 18.12
C THR A 454 20.16 -13.89 16.90
N THR A 455 19.20 -14.72 16.54
CA THR A 455 19.07 -15.23 15.18
C THR A 455 17.82 -14.60 14.55
N ALA A 456 17.45 -15.00 13.33
CA ALA A 456 16.16 -14.57 12.79
C ALA A 456 14.99 -15.03 13.68
N ASN A 457 15.05 -16.25 14.22
CA ASN A 457 13.92 -16.87 14.93
C ASN A 457 13.98 -16.76 16.46
N THR A 458 15.17 -16.55 17.03
CA THR A 458 15.40 -16.70 18.47
C THR A 458 16.13 -15.53 19.08
N PHE A 459 15.76 -15.15 20.29
CA PHE A 459 16.53 -14.28 21.18
C PHE A 459 17.12 -15.12 22.32
N ASN A 460 18.44 -15.16 22.41
CA ASN A 460 19.16 -16.03 23.33
C ASN A 460 19.88 -15.22 24.42
N VAL A 461 19.76 -15.64 25.67
CA VAL A 461 20.45 -15.03 26.80
C VAL A 461 20.90 -16.10 27.79
N LYS A 462 22.10 -15.93 28.37
CA LYS A 462 22.61 -16.78 29.45
C LYS A 462 22.69 -15.97 30.73
N TYR A 463 22.08 -16.48 31.80
CA TYR A 463 22.11 -15.81 33.09
C TYR A 463 22.32 -16.81 34.23
N TYR A 464 23.25 -16.49 35.14
CA TYR A 464 23.49 -17.26 36.35
C TYR A 464 22.83 -16.57 37.54
N SER A 465 22.11 -17.33 38.36
CA SER A 465 21.50 -16.85 39.59
C SER A 465 21.77 -17.81 40.75
N GLN A 466 22.09 -17.29 41.92
CA GLN A 466 22.31 -18.09 43.14
C GLN A 466 20.98 -18.53 43.80
N HIS A 467 19.91 -17.77 43.56
CA HIS A 467 18.58 -18.00 44.12
C HIS A 467 17.52 -17.93 43.02
N PRO A 468 16.29 -18.42 43.25
CA PRO A 468 15.20 -18.20 42.31
C PRO A 468 14.95 -16.70 42.12
N VAL A 469 14.88 -16.25 40.86
CA VAL A 469 14.69 -14.81 40.54
C VAL A 469 13.68 -14.62 39.41
N LYS A 470 13.08 -13.43 39.34
CA LYS A 470 12.32 -12.98 38.17
C LYS A 470 13.23 -12.18 37.26
N LEU A 471 13.48 -12.69 36.06
CA LEU A 471 14.20 -11.99 35.01
C LEU A 471 13.20 -11.34 34.04
N ASP A 472 13.30 -10.05 33.87
CA ASP A 472 12.61 -9.25 32.86
C ASP A 472 13.59 -8.92 31.73
N ILE A 473 13.27 -9.42 30.54
CA ILE A 473 14.08 -9.42 29.33
C ILE A 473 13.53 -8.33 28.39
N PRO A 474 14.36 -7.50 27.73
CA PRO A 474 13.93 -6.39 26.87
C PRO A 474 13.36 -6.85 25.51
N VAL A 475 12.60 -7.96 25.50
CA VAL A 475 11.81 -8.44 24.38
C VAL A 475 10.35 -8.10 24.68
N LEU A 476 9.69 -7.37 23.78
CA LEU A 476 8.27 -7.02 23.92
C LEU A 476 7.44 -8.27 24.13
N TYR A 477 6.36 -8.18 24.91
CA TYR A 477 5.45 -9.30 25.12
C TYR A 477 4.29 -9.24 24.14
N TYR A 478 4.09 -10.33 23.38
CA TYR A 478 2.90 -10.53 22.57
C TYR A 478 2.33 -11.95 22.66
N GLN A 479 1.06 -12.14 22.28
CA GLN A 479 0.49 -13.49 22.23
C GLN A 479 1.21 -14.32 21.16
N GLY A 480 1.63 -15.53 21.52
CA GLY A 480 2.46 -16.39 20.66
C GLY A 480 3.96 -16.37 21.00
N VAL A 481 4.36 -15.61 22.03
CA VAL A 481 5.71 -15.73 22.59
C VAL A 481 5.88 -17.05 23.34
N GLU A 482 6.97 -17.73 23.08
CA GLU A 482 7.40 -18.93 23.81
C GLU A 482 8.81 -18.72 24.36
N ALA A 483 9.11 -19.37 25.49
CA ALA A 483 10.44 -19.37 26.03
C ALA A 483 10.80 -20.75 26.59
N SER A 484 12.05 -21.13 26.47
CA SER A 484 12.63 -22.30 27.12
C SER A 484 13.78 -21.89 28.02
N ILE A 485 13.98 -22.64 29.11
CA ILE A 485 15.16 -22.57 29.96
C ILE A 485 15.80 -23.95 29.94
N ASN A 486 17.06 -24.03 29.51
CA ASN A 486 17.81 -25.29 29.38
C ASN A 486 17.01 -26.34 28.57
N ASN A 487 16.43 -25.91 27.44
CA ASN A 487 15.58 -26.70 26.54
C ASN A 487 14.22 -27.16 27.12
N ILE A 488 13.85 -26.70 28.31
CA ILE A 488 12.55 -26.99 28.93
C ILE A 488 11.65 -25.77 28.80
N ARG A 489 10.49 -25.94 28.14
CA ARG A 489 9.50 -24.88 27.95
C ARG A 489 9.03 -24.28 29.28
N GLN A 490 8.96 -22.96 29.34
CA GLN A 490 8.54 -22.21 30.51
C GLN A 490 7.30 -21.37 30.24
N LYS A 491 6.54 -21.09 31.30
CA LYS A 491 5.42 -20.15 31.22
C LYS A 491 5.94 -18.72 31.18
N VAL A 492 5.69 -18.02 30.08
CA VAL A 492 6.04 -16.61 29.91
C VAL A 492 5.03 -15.70 30.59
N GLN A 493 5.52 -14.71 31.34
CA GLN A 493 4.69 -13.69 32.00
C GLN A 493 4.89 -12.33 31.31
N ASN A 494 3.83 -11.52 31.27
CA ASN A 494 3.90 -10.14 30.81
C ASN A 494 4.36 -9.25 31.96
N SER A 495 5.54 -8.65 31.84
CA SER A 495 6.13 -7.78 32.86
C SER A 495 5.36 -6.46 33.03
N ALA A 496 5.73 -5.70 34.06
CA ALA A 496 5.25 -4.32 34.20
C ALA A 496 5.69 -3.41 33.04
N ARG A 497 6.81 -3.73 32.37
CA ARG A 497 7.33 -3.01 31.19
C ARG A 497 6.67 -3.44 29.87
N GLY A 498 5.72 -4.37 29.89
CA GLY A 498 5.14 -4.92 28.65
C GLY A 498 6.10 -5.85 27.90
N THR A 499 7.03 -6.48 28.61
CA THR A 499 8.10 -7.34 28.07
C THR A 499 8.04 -8.75 28.63
N VAL A 500 8.83 -9.65 28.07
CA VAL A 500 8.96 -11.04 28.50
C VAL A 500 9.56 -11.13 29.89
N GLN A 501 8.85 -11.79 30.82
CA GLN A 501 9.32 -12.12 32.16
C GLN A 501 9.31 -13.63 32.40
N LEU A 502 10.42 -14.14 32.96
CA LEU A 502 10.62 -15.55 33.29
C LEU A 502 11.03 -15.70 34.77
N ARG A 503 10.69 -16.85 35.35
CA ARG A 503 11.19 -17.27 36.67
C ARG A 503 12.38 -18.20 36.44
N LEU A 504 13.54 -17.79 36.92
CA LEU A 504 14.78 -18.56 36.82
C LEU A 504 14.99 -19.36 38.10
N GLN A 505 15.61 -20.53 37.96
CA GLN A 505 16.05 -21.35 39.09
C GLN A 505 17.52 -21.09 39.40
N PRO A 506 18.01 -21.46 40.61
CA PRO A 506 19.43 -21.42 40.92
C PRO A 506 20.27 -22.17 39.88
N GLY A 507 21.44 -21.61 39.54
CA GLY A 507 22.35 -22.15 38.54
C GLY A 507 22.38 -21.37 37.23
N VAL A 508 22.94 -22.00 36.20
CA VAL A 508 23.04 -21.43 34.85
C VAL A 508 21.74 -21.66 34.11
N ASN A 509 21.10 -20.57 33.67
CA ASN A 509 19.88 -20.59 32.88
C ASN A 509 20.23 -20.17 31.45
N GLN A 510 20.14 -21.11 30.50
CA GLN A 510 20.20 -20.82 29.07
C GLN A 510 18.79 -20.57 28.57
N ILE A 511 18.48 -19.33 28.25
CA ILE A 511 17.15 -18.89 27.89
C ILE A 511 17.10 -18.66 26.39
N GLU A 512 16.10 -19.26 25.75
CA GLU A 512 15.74 -19.02 24.36
C GLU A 512 14.31 -18.50 24.31
N ILE A 513 14.09 -17.41 23.58
CA ILE A 513 12.76 -16.83 23.32
C ILE A 513 12.48 -16.91 21.82
N SER A 514 11.30 -17.38 21.46
CA SER A 514 10.81 -17.45 20.09
C SER A 514 9.37 -16.93 19.97
N TYR A 515 8.93 -16.73 18.74
CA TYR A 515 7.56 -16.37 18.41
C TYR A 515 6.97 -17.37 17.42
N HIS A 516 5.73 -17.76 17.66
CA HIS A 516 4.99 -18.66 16.77
C HIS A 516 3.62 -18.07 16.43
N TYR A 517 3.15 -18.39 15.23
CA TYR A 517 1.77 -18.11 14.85
C TYR A 517 0.82 -18.92 15.72
N THR A 518 -0.25 -18.27 16.20
CA THR A 518 -1.33 -18.93 16.90
C THR A 518 -2.06 -19.89 15.97
N PHE A 519 -2.78 -20.86 16.54
CA PHE A 519 -3.65 -21.75 15.77
C PHE A 519 -4.66 -20.97 14.91
N LEU A 520 -5.27 -19.92 15.48
CA LEU A 520 -6.19 -19.05 14.75
C LEU A 520 -5.51 -18.36 13.57
N ALA A 521 -4.28 -17.90 13.73
CA ALA A 521 -3.53 -17.28 12.64
C ALA A 521 -3.22 -18.27 11.50
N GLN A 522 -2.81 -19.50 11.85
CA GLN A 522 -2.53 -20.55 10.86
C GLN A 522 -3.79 -20.95 10.08
N VAL A 523 -4.91 -21.19 10.77
CA VAL A 523 -6.20 -21.53 10.13
C VAL A 523 -6.71 -20.40 9.24
N SER A 524 -6.59 -19.14 9.70
CA SER A 524 -6.99 -17.98 8.90
C SER A 524 -6.12 -17.78 7.66
N LEU A 525 -4.82 -18.05 7.75
CA LEU A 525 -3.94 -18.05 6.59
C LEU A 525 -4.35 -19.13 5.57
N LEU A 526 -4.67 -20.35 6.05
CA LEU A 526 -5.16 -21.42 5.18
C LEU A 526 -6.46 -21.03 4.46
N ILE A 527 -7.43 -20.44 5.17
CA ILE A 527 -8.68 -19.94 4.56
C ILE A 527 -8.37 -18.89 3.49
N SER A 528 -7.47 -17.95 3.77
CA SER A 528 -7.03 -16.92 2.81
C SER A 528 -6.43 -17.54 1.54
N LEU A 529 -5.58 -18.56 1.68
CA LEU A 529 -4.98 -19.27 0.55
C LEU A 529 -6.02 -20.04 -0.28
N LEU A 530 -6.95 -20.72 0.37
CA LEU A 530 -8.05 -21.42 -0.31
C LEU A 530 -8.98 -20.44 -1.04
N ALA A 531 -9.28 -19.30 -0.42
CA ALA A 531 -10.07 -18.23 -1.04
C ALA A 531 -9.38 -17.64 -2.27
N LEU A 532 -8.05 -17.45 -2.22
CA LEU A 532 -7.25 -17.03 -3.38
C LEU A 532 -7.31 -18.09 -4.49
N GLY A 533 -7.11 -19.37 -4.17
CA GLY A 533 -7.20 -20.46 -5.15
C GLY A 533 -8.58 -20.52 -5.82
N TRP A 534 -9.65 -20.44 -5.03
CA TRP A 534 -11.01 -20.39 -5.53
C TRP A 534 -11.26 -19.17 -6.43
N LEU A 535 -10.79 -18.00 -6.02
CA LEU A 535 -10.92 -16.76 -6.79
C LEU A 535 -10.22 -16.83 -8.14
N LEU A 536 -9.01 -17.39 -8.19
CA LEU A 536 -8.27 -17.60 -9.44
C LEU A 536 -9.02 -18.56 -10.38
N LEU A 537 -9.63 -19.63 -9.84
CA LEU A 537 -10.47 -20.55 -10.63
C LEU A 537 -11.69 -19.84 -11.22
N LEU A 538 -12.37 -18.97 -10.45
CA LEU A 538 -13.50 -18.17 -10.94
C LEU A 538 -13.09 -17.25 -12.09
N LEU A 539 -11.93 -16.61 -11.98
CA LEU A 539 -11.41 -15.72 -13.02
C LEU A 539 -11.09 -16.48 -14.32
N VAL A 540 -10.47 -17.66 -14.22
CA VAL A 540 -10.16 -18.51 -15.39
C VAL A 540 -11.43 -19.06 -16.05
N ARG A 541 -12.45 -19.44 -15.27
CA ARG A 541 -13.73 -19.88 -15.83
C ARG A 541 -14.43 -18.74 -16.55
N SER A 542 -14.43 -17.54 -15.97
CA SER A 542 -15.07 -16.37 -16.58
C SER A 542 -14.47 -15.99 -17.94
N THR A 543 -13.17 -16.23 -18.17
CA THR A 543 -12.53 -15.96 -19.46
C THR A 543 -12.84 -17.04 -20.50
N LYS A 544 -12.95 -18.31 -20.11
CA LYS A 544 -13.33 -19.41 -21.01
C LYS A 544 -14.77 -19.28 -21.51
N THR A 545 -15.73 -18.96 -20.65
CA THR A 545 -17.15 -18.80 -21.05
C THR A 545 -17.35 -17.66 -22.04
N ILE A 546 -16.59 -16.56 -21.91
CA ILE A 546 -16.63 -15.44 -22.87
C ILE A 546 -16.12 -15.87 -24.26
N ASN A 547 -15.07 -16.68 -24.32
CA ASN A 547 -14.50 -17.14 -25.59
C ASN A 547 -15.38 -18.17 -26.30
N LEU A 548 -16.12 -18.99 -25.56
CA LEU A 548 -17.07 -19.97 -26.13
C LEU A 548 -18.28 -19.27 -26.76
N ASN A 549 -18.85 -18.26 -26.08
CA ASN A 549 -19.99 -17.52 -26.63
C ASN A 549 -19.61 -16.65 -27.84
N ALA A 550 -18.40 -16.08 -27.87
CA ALA A 550 -17.88 -15.35 -29.03
C ALA A 550 -17.53 -16.27 -30.22
N GLY A 551 -17.37 -17.58 -29.99
CA GLY A 551 -17.19 -18.58 -31.05
C GLY A 551 -18.50 -19.00 -31.70
N ALA A 552 -19.60 -19.00 -30.94
CA ALA A 552 -20.94 -19.37 -31.42
C ALA A 552 -21.61 -18.26 -32.25
N ASP A 553 -21.40 -16.98 -31.92
CA ASP A 553 -21.90 -15.82 -32.70
C ASP A 553 -21.20 -15.63 -34.06
N ASN A 554 -20.15 -16.41 -34.36
CA ASN A 554 -19.47 -16.41 -35.67
C ASN A 554 -19.79 -17.65 -36.51
N SER A 555 -20.77 -18.46 -36.07
CA SER A 555 -21.21 -19.68 -36.76
C SER A 555 -22.69 -19.69 -37.17
N GLU A 556 -23.36 -18.54 -37.06
CA GLU A 556 -24.60 -18.20 -37.79
C GLU A 556 -24.32 -17.03 -38.73
#